data_AF-I4I5L3-F1
#
_entry.id   AF-I4I5L3-F1
#
_cell.length_a   1.000
_cell.length_b   1.000
_cell.length_c   1.000
_cell.angle_alpha   90.00
_cell.angle_beta   90.00
_cell.angle_gamma   90.00
#
_symmetry.space_group_name_H-M   'P 1'
#
loop_
_entity.id
_entity.type
_entity.pdbx_description
1 polymer ?
#
loop_
_entity_poly.entity_id
_entity_poly.type
_entity_poly.pdbx_seq_one_letter_code
_entity_poly.pdbx_strand_id
1 'polypeptide(L)'
;MLQLIVESEQNTLAQGRELIQQVRQQFQESLKRQDILELIETILIYKLPKLNRKEIEKMFSLSDLRETKVYQEALEEGELSAKKSLILRQLNLKLGSIPLKVEQKIKQLNPNQLDNLALALLGFSDLEDLQQWLN
;
A
#
# COMPACT_ATOMS: atom_id res chain seq x y z
N MET A 1 -22.51 12.19 2.50
CA MET A 1 -21.96 10.88 2.92
C MET A 1 -22.95 9.73 2.69
N LEU A 2 -24.12 9.70 3.34
CA LEU A 2 -25.12 8.63 3.12
C LEU A 2 -25.55 8.47 1.64
N GLN A 3 -25.61 9.58 0.89
CA GLN A 3 -25.92 9.56 -0.53
C GLN A 3 -24.90 8.75 -1.35
N LEU A 4 -23.60 8.90 -1.08
CA LEU A 4 -22.53 8.12 -1.75
C LEU A 4 -22.66 6.61 -1.51
N ILE A 5 -23.27 6.19 -0.40
CA ILE A 5 -23.45 4.77 -0.08
C ILE A 5 -24.62 4.18 -0.88
N VAL A 6 -25.71 4.92 -1.06
CA VAL A 6 -26.96 4.45 -1.70
C VAL A 6 -26.98 4.63 -3.22
N GLU A 7 -26.14 5.50 -3.77
CA GLU A 7 -26.11 5.86 -5.20
C GLU A 7 -25.71 4.68 -6.13
N SER A 8 -25.97 4.75 -7.44
CA SER A 8 -25.43 3.76 -8.39
C SER A 8 -23.92 3.95 -8.62
N GLU A 9 -23.17 2.90 -8.99
CA GLU A 9 -21.74 3.01 -9.34
C GLU A 9 -21.47 4.08 -10.43
N GLN A 10 -22.37 4.16 -11.43
CA GLN A 10 -22.27 5.10 -12.54
C GLN A 10 -22.29 6.57 -12.08
N ASN A 11 -23.10 6.88 -11.06
CA ASN A 11 -23.27 8.25 -10.54
C ASN A 11 -22.33 8.56 -9.37
N THR A 12 -21.84 7.52 -8.67
CA THR A 12 -20.96 7.64 -7.49
C THR A 12 -19.72 8.48 -7.78
N LEU A 13 -19.17 8.36 -8.99
CA LEU A 13 -17.98 9.09 -9.42
C LEU A 13 -18.21 10.61 -9.49
N ALA A 14 -19.31 11.03 -10.11
CA ALA A 14 -19.68 12.44 -10.24
C ALA A 14 -19.99 13.04 -8.86
N GLN A 15 -20.78 12.32 -8.06
CA GLN A 15 -21.16 12.75 -6.72
C GLN A 15 -19.96 12.81 -5.77
N GLY A 16 -19.02 11.87 -5.88
CA GLY A 16 -17.77 11.88 -5.11
C GLY A 16 -16.96 13.15 -5.36
N ARG A 17 -16.83 13.57 -6.63
CA ARG A 17 -16.14 14.83 -6.98
C ARG A 17 -16.81 16.05 -6.37
N GLU A 18 -18.13 16.10 -6.44
CA GLU A 18 -18.91 17.21 -5.88
C GLU A 18 -18.73 17.30 -4.36
N LEU A 19 -18.85 16.17 -3.64
CA LEU A 19 -18.64 16.12 -2.20
C LEU A 19 -17.23 16.54 -1.80
N ILE A 20 -16.20 16.09 -2.52
CA ILE A 20 -14.81 16.50 -2.26
C ILE A 20 -14.68 18.02 -2.38
N GLN A 21 -15.26 18.63 -3.42
CA GLN A 21 -15.24 20.07 -3.61
C GLN A 21 -15.99 20.81 -2.50
N GLN A 22 -17.17 20.33 -2.12
CA GLN A 22 -17.97 20.91 -1.03
C GLN A 22 -17.18 20.88 0.29
N VAL A 23 -16.55 19.75 0.62
CA VAL A 23 -15.76 19.61 1.86
C VAL A 23 -14.59 20.59 1.89
N ARG A 24 -13.89 20.79 0.76
CA ARG A 24 -12.80 21.78 0.67
C ARG A 24 -13.27 23.21 0.88
N GLN A 25 -14.47 23.55 0.40
CA GLN A 25 -15.03 24.89 0.50
C GLN A 25 -15.65 25.17 1.88
N GLN A 26 -16.32 24.18 2.46
CA GLN A 26 -17.13 24.34 3.66
C GLN A 26 -16.30 24.24 4.96
N PHE A 27 -15.23 23.45 4.97
CA PHE A 27 -14.43 23.22 6.18
C PHE A 27 -13.09 23.96 6.10
N GLN A 28 -12.89 24.97 6.95
CA GLN A 28 -11.62 25.71 7.05
C GLN A 28 -10.59 24.97 7.92
N GLU A 29 -11.03 24.23 8.93
CA GLU A 29 -10.16 23.41 9.79
C GLU A 29 -9.58 22.22 9.00
N SER A 30 -8.25 22.08 9.01
CA SER A 30 -7.54 21.06 8.24
C SER A 30 -7.88 19.63 8.68
N LEU A 31 -7.89 19.36 9.99
CA LEU A 31 -8.13 18.02 10.55
C LEU A 31 -9.52 17.49 10.20
N LYS A 32 -10.58 18.26 10.45
CA LYS A 32 -11.95 17.85 10.09
C LYS A 32 -12.11 17.65 8.59
N ARG A 33 -11.45 18.47 7.78
CA ARG A 33 -11.46 18.32 6.32
C ARG A 33 -10.79 17.00 5.91
N GLN A 34 -9.63 16.68 6.48
CA GLN A 34 -8.92 15.43 6.23
C GLN A 34 -9.76 14.21 6.61
N ASP A 35 -10.36 14.20 7.81
CA ASP A 35 -11.20 13.07 8.27
C ASP A 35 -12.37 12.78 7.32
N ILE A 36 -13.03 13.84 6.81
CA ILE A 36 -14.16 13.67 5.88
C ILE A 36 -13.67 13.20 4.51
N LEU A 37 -12.53 13.73 4.02
CA LEU A 37 -11.94 13.30 2.75
C LEU A 37 -11.50 11.83 2.80
N GLU A 38 -10.91 11.38 3.91
CA GLU A 38 -10.54 9.97 4.17
C GLU A 38 -11.77 9.06 4.12
N LEU A 39 -12.89 9.50 4.73
CA LEU A 39 -14.14 8.73 4.68
C LEU A 39 -14.72 8.67 3.26
N ILE A 40 -14.67 9.77 2.49
CA ILE A 40 -15.12 9.76 1.08
C ILE A 40 -14.25 8.81 0.26
N GLU A 41 -12.94 8.87 0.41
CA GLU A 41 -12.00 7.98 -0.28
C GLU A 41 -12.32 6.51 0.02
N THR A 42 -12.47 6.17 1.29
CA THR A 42 -12.81 4.80 1.73
C THR A 42 -14.08 4.28 1.05
N ILE A 43 -15.13 5.10 1.00
CA ILE A 43 -16.39 4.73 0.33
C ILE A 43 -16.18 4.55 -1.17
N LEU A 44 -15.43 5.44 -1.82
CA LEU A 44 -15.16 5.37 -3.26
C LEU A 44 -14.34 4.14 -3.63
N ILE A 45 -13.31 3.79 -2.86
CA ILE A 45 -12.50 2.58 -3.09
C ILE A 45 -13.37 1.33 -3.00
N TYR A 46 -14.22 1.25 -1.96
CA TYR A 46 -15.08 0.10 -1.77
C TYR A 46 -16.15 -0.03 -2.86
N LYS A 47 -16.72 1.10 -3.29
CA LYS A 47 -17.82 1.13 -4.25
C LYS A 47 -17.37 1.10 -5.71
N LEU A 48 -16.14 1.52 -5.99
CA LEU A 48 -15.56 1.59 -7.33
C LEU A 48 -14.25 0.77 -7.40
N PRO A 49 -14.28 -0.54 -7.11
CA PRO A 49 -13.06 -1.35 -6.97
C PRO A 49 -12.28 -1.53 -8.28
N LYS A 50 -12.91 -1.24 -9.43
CA LYS A 50 -12.28 -1.31 -10.76
C LYS A 50 -11.73 0.02 -11.24
N LEU A 51 -11.95 1.10 -10.49
CA LEU A 51 -11.50 2.43 -10.87
C LEU A 51 -9.97 2.50 -10.78
N ASN A 52 -9.33 3.08 -11.79
CA ASN A 52 -7.88 3.18 -11.76
C ASN A 52 -7.46 4.24 -10.72
N ARG A 53 -6.35 3.98 -10.00
CA ARG A 53 -5.72 4.93 -9.08
C ARG A 53 -5.58 6.33 -9.70
N LYS A 54 -5.22 6.43 -10.99
CA LYS A 54 -5.10 7.73 -11.69
C LYS A 54 -6.41 8.52 -11.78
N GLU A 55 -7.56 7.84 -11.74
CA GLU A 55 -8.87 8.49 -11.78
C GLU A 55 -9.26 9.00 -10.39
N ILE A 56 -8.93 8.25 -9.34
CA ILE A 56 -9.06 8.68 -7.94
C ILE A 56 -8.15 9.90 -7.69
N GLU A 57 -6.89 9.86 -8.13
CA GLU A 57 -5.92 10.99 -8.07
C GLU A 57 -6.37 12.25 -8.82
N LYS A 58 -7.34 12.15 -9.74
CA LYS A 58 -7.93 13.33 -10.40
C LYS A 58 -9.10 13.92 -9.62
N MET A 59 -9.76 13.11 -8.77
CA MET A 59 -10.86 13.55 -7.91
C MET A 59 -10.31 14.26 -6.67
N PHE A 60 -9.27 13.68 -6.09
CA PHE A 60 -8.50 14.26 -5.00
C PHE A 60 -7.38 15.14 -5.54
N SER A 61 -6.90 16.15 -4.81
CA SER A 61 -5.58 16.69 -5.09
C SER A 61 -4.56 15.61 -4.74
N LEU A 62 -3.41 15.57 -5.42
CA LEU A 62 -2.33 14.64 -5.08
C LEU A 62 -1.96 14.70 -3.58
N SER A 63 -2.03 15.88 -2.97
CA SER A 63 -1.81 16.07 -1.54
C SER A 63 -2.88 15.38 -0.70
N ASP A 64 -4.16 15.62 -0.97
CA ASP A 64 -5.29 15.04 -0.22
C ASP A 64 -5.28 13.52 -0.25
N LEU A 65 -4.97 12.91 -1.40
CA LEU A 65 -4.95 11.44 -1.52
C LEU A 65 -3.75 10.82 -0.79
N ARG A 66 -2.58 11.46 -0.83
CA ARG A 66 -1.37 10.94 -0.17
C ARG A 66 -1.45 10.99 1.36
N GLU A 67 -2.26 11.92 1.87
CA GLU A 67 -2.47 12.09 3.30
C GLU A 67 -3.43 11.06 3.90
N THR A 68 -4.17 10.30 3.08
CA THR A 68 -5.09 9.28 3.59
C THR A 68 -4.34 8.06 4.10
N LYS A 69 -4.89 7.40 5.13
CA LYS A 69 -4.28 6.18 5.70
C LYS A 69 -4.27 5.03 4.72
N VAL A 70 -5.36 4.85 3.97
CA VAL A 70 -5.49 3.78 2.97
C VAL A 70 -4.37 3.88 1.92
N TYR A 71 -4.05 5.11 1.48
CA TYR A 71 -2.96 5.33 0.54
C TYR A 71 -1.59 5.00 1.17
N GLN A 72 -1.34 5.45 2.40
CA GLN A 72 -0.06 5.23 3.09
C GLN A 72 0.17 3.74 3.37
N GLU A 73 -0.85 3.04 3.87
CA GLU A 73 -0.80 1.59 4.09
C GLU A 73 -0.53 0.83 2.79
N ALA A 74 -1.24 1.16 1.72
CA ALA A 74 -1.03 0.54 0.40
C ALA A 74 0.38 0.80 -0.16
N LEU A 75 0.94 1.98 0.10
CA LEU A 75 2.32 2.31 -0.28
C LEU A 75 3.33 1.48 0.52
N GLU A 76 3.18 1.42 1.85
CA GLU A 76 4.03 0.64 2.74
C GLU A 76 3.99 -0.87 2.41
N GLU A 77 2.79 -1.42 2.17
CA GLU A 77 2.62 -2.80 1.73
C GLU A 77 3.31 -3.07 0.39
N GLY A 78 3.19 -2.12 -0.55
CA GLY A 78 3.84 -2.18 -1.86
C GLY A 78 5.37 -2.19 -1.75
N GLU A 79 5.94 -1.30 -0.95
CA GLU A 79 7.38 -1.25 -0.68
C GLU A 79 7.88 -2.52 0.00
N LEU A 80 7.16 -3.01 1.01
CA LEU A 80 7.49 -4.24 1.72
C LEU A 80 7.44 -5.47 0.79
N SER A 81 6.42 -5.55 -0.07
CA SER A 81 6.29 -6.62 -1.06
C SER A 81 7.43 -6.59 -2.09
N ALA A 82 7.75 -5.40 -2.61
CA ALA A 82 8.87 -5.22 -3.54
C ALA A 82 10.21 -5.62 -2.91
N LYS A 83 10.45 -5.21 -1.65
CA LYS A 83 11.65 -5.57 -0.88
C LYS A 83 11.79 -7.07 -0.70
N LYS A 84 10.73 -7.75 -0.26
CA LYS A 84 10.69 -9.22 -0.11
C LYS A 84 10.99 -9.92 -1.44
N SER A 85 10.34 -9.49 -2.52
CA SER A 85 10.54 -10.04 -3.86
C SER A 85 11.98 -9.90 -4.35
N LEU A 86 12.57 -8.71 -4.18
CA LEU A 86 13.96 -8.46 -4.56
C LEU A 86 14.96 -9.28 -3.74
N ILE A 87 14.77 -9.39 -2.43
CA ILE A 87 15.62 -10.22 -1.56
C ILE A 87 15.55 -11.68 -1.98
N LEU A 88 14.34 -12.23 -2.18
CA LEU A 88 14.15 -13.61 -2.61
C LEU A 88 14.77 -13.87 -3.99
N ARG A 89 14.66 -12.93 -4.92
CA ARG A 89 15.30 -13.04 -6.24
C ARG A 89 16.82 -13.04 -6.14
N GLN A 90 17.40 -12.16 -5.32
CA GLN A 90 18.85 -12.10 -5.11
C GLN A 90 19.38 -13.39 -4.45
N LEU A 91 18.69 -13.89 -3.44
CA LEU A 91 19.04 -15.15 -2.79
C LEU A 91 18.94 -16.32 -3.78
N ASN A 92 17.89 -16.39 -4.62
CA ASN A 92 17.78 -17.45 -5.63
C ASN A 92 18.88 -17.38 -6.69
N LEU A 93 19.31 -16.17 -7.08
CA LEU A 93 20.41 -15.99 -8.02
C LEU A 93 21.76 -16.42 -7.43
N LYS A 94 21.96 -16.18 -6.14
CA LYS A 94 23.24 -16.40 -5.46
C LYS A 94 23.39 -17.83 -4.94
N LEU A 95 22.33 -18.39 -4.35
CA LEU A 95 22.34 -19.68 -3.64
C LEU A 95 21.65 -20.80 -4.44
N GLY A 96 21.05 -20.48 -5.59
CA GLY A 96 20.21 -21.40 -6.33
C GLY A 96 18.80 -21.51 -5.73
N SER A 97 18.10 -22.60 -6.03
CA SER A 97 16.70 -22.75 -5.63
C SER A 97 16.52 -22.77 -4.11
N ILE A 98 15.79 -21.77 -3.59
CA ILE A 98 15.46 -21.69 -2.15
C ILE A 98 14.27 -22.61 -1.84
N PRO A 99 14.34 -23.46 -0.81
CA PRO A 99 13.21 -24.28 -0.36
C PRO A 99 12.02 -23.43 0.11
N LEU A 100 10.79 -23.88 -0.20
CA LEU A 100 9.55 -23.18 0.15
C LEU A 100 9.46 -22.79 1.64
N LYS A 101 9.94 -23.66 2.54
CA LYS A 101 9.97 -23.40 3.99
C LYS A 101 10.83 -22.19 4.36
N VAL A 102 11.98 -22.02 3.68
CA VAL A 102 12.89 -20.88 3.88
C VAL A 102 12.27 -19.62 3.30
N GLU A 103 11.67 -19.72 2.11
CA GLU A 103 10.95 -18.61 1.50
C GLU A 103 9.81 -18.09 2.40
N GLN A 104 9.03 -18.99 3.01
CA GLN A 104 7.97 -18.62 3.94
C GLN A 104 8.50 -17.90 5.18
N LYS A 105 9.62 -18.35 5.76
CA LYS A 105 10.28 -17.63 6.87
C LYS A 105 10.67 -16.21 6.45
N ILE A 106 11.28 -16.04 5.28
CA ILE A 106 11.67 -14.72 4.75
C ILE A 106 10.46 -13.81 4.55
N LYS A 107 9.34 -14.35 4.04
CA LYS A 107 8.09 -13.59 3.86
C LYS A 107 7.47 -13.11 5.17
N GLN A 108 7.79 -13.73 6.30
CA GLN A 108 7.30 -13.35 7.64
C GLN A 108 8.21 -12.35 8.34
N LEU A 109 9.40 -12.05 7.79
CA LEU A 109 10.30 -11.05 8.37
C LEU A 109 9.69 -9.65 8.34
N ASN A 110 9.96 -8.89 9.40
CA ASN A 110 9.61 -7.48 9.49
C ASN A 110 10.55 -6.60 8.64
N PRO A 111 10.22 -5.32 8.40
CA PRO A 111 11.03 -4.45 7.54
C PRO A 111 12.51 -4.34 7.94
N ASN A 112 12.81 -4.24 9.24
CA ASN A 112 14.18 -4.13 9.75
C ASN A 112 14.97 -5.42 9.55
N GLN A 113 14.33 -6.58 9.76
CA GLN A 113 14.95 -7.87 9.50
C GLN A 113 15.24 -8.04 8.00
N LEU A 114 14.36 -7.55 7.12
CA LEU A 114 14.61 -7.57 5.69
C LEU A 114 15.77 -6.66 5.28
N ASP A 115 15.93 -5.49 5.91
CA ASP A 115 17.12 -4.64 5.69
C ASP A 115 18.41 -5.35 6.12
N ASN A 116 18.40 -5.97 7.29
CA ASN A 116 19.56 -6.74 7.78
C ASN A 116 19.87 -7.94 6.86
N LEU A 117 18.84 -8.64 6.38
CA LEU A 117 19.00 -9.73 5.40
C LEU A 117 19.57 -9.22 4.08
N ALA A 118 19.12 -8.06 3.60
CA ALA A 118 19.60 -7.45 2.36
C ALA A 118 21.11 -7.14 2.39
N LEU A 119 21.65 -6.82 3.57
CA LEU A 119 23.09 -6.63 3.77
C LEU A 119 23.81 -7.95 3.98
N ALA A 120 23.29 -8.82 4.85
CA ALA A 120 23.91 -10.10 5.20
C ALA A 120 24.03 -11.03 3.99
N LEU A 121 23.05 -11.01 3.07
CA LEU A 121 23.04 -11.88 1.89
C LEU A 121 24.24 -11.66 0.95
N LEU A 122 24.88 -10.49 1.02
CA LEU A 122 26.09 -10.23 0.25
C LEU A 122 27.25 -11.11 0.71
N GLY A 123 27.27 -11.52 1.97
CA GLY A 123 28.29 -12.39 2.55
C GLY A 123 28.00 -13.90 2.49
N PHE A 124 26.79 -14.32 2.09
CA PHE A 124 26.46 -15.75 2.02
C PHE A 124 27.27 -16.46 0.93
N SER A 125 27.71 -17.68 1.19
CA SER A 125 28.39 -18.56 0.24
C SER A 125 27.48 -19.70 -0.21
N ASP A 126 26.63 -20.19 0.71
CA ASP A 126 25.71 -21.27 0.45
C ASP A 126 24.38 -21.13 1.22
N LEU A 127 23.53 -22.14 1.10
CA LEU A 127 22.22 -22.16 1.72
C LEU A 127 22.28 -22.36 3.25
N GLU A 128 23.37 -22.90 3.78
CA GLU A 128 23.56 -23.11 5.21
C GLU A 128 23.71 -21.77 5.93
N ASP A 129 24.46 -20.83 5.36
CA ASP A 129 24.59 -19.45 5.89
C ASP A 129 23.22 -18.77 6.10
N LEU A 130 22.35 -18.89 5.10
CA LEU A 130 20.99 -18.35 5.15
C LEU A 130 20.15 -19.06 6.22
N GLN A 131 20.27 -20.37 6.35
CA GLN A 131 19.53 -21.14 7.36
C GLN A 131 19.98 -20.79 8.77
N GLN A 132 21.28 -20.61 8.99
CA GLN A 132 21.83 -20.17 10.28
C GLN A 132 21.36 -18.76 10.63
N TRP A 133 21.33 -17.84 9.66
CA TRP A 133 20.83 -16.48 9.89
C TRP A 133 19.32 -16.43 10.24
N LEU A 134 18.53 -17.38 9.72
CA LEU A 134 17.08 -17.47 9.94
C LEU A 134 16.65 -18.22 11.21
N ASN A 135 17.60 -18.67 12.03
CA ASN A 135 17.35 -19.32 13.32
C ASN A 135 17.52 -18.32 14.47
#